data_AF-A0A1G7U4I1-F1
#
_entry.id   AF-A0A1G7U4I1-F1
#
_cell.length_a   1.000
_cell.length_b   1.000
_cell.length_c   1.000
_cell.angle_alpha   90.00
_cell.angle_beta   90.00
_cell.angle_gamma   90.00
#
_symmetry.space_group_name_H-M   'P 1'
#
loop_
_entity.id
_entity.type
_entity.pdbx_description
1 polymer ?
#
loop_
_entity_poly.entity_id
_entity_poly.type
_entity_poly.pdbx_seq_one_letter_code
_entity_poly.pdbx_strand_id
1 'polypeptide(L)'
;MTAAPSGGSGWITGHPRVAAGVAVDGDGVLMTGERIVGAAEELLVRPGAELEEGELLPGVPVIRRGEAWIIPLSWQPPAASAPGSALRRRSEDLRSSIRSACEFRYGFGIVADLEKAPPANPYLRELRRQGARFAGWWATEGKALVLVVHGAPVPEPVSAAALHVVPLGWVSDARPARRVLEVDVGWSGPF
;
A
#
# COMPACT_ATOMS: atom_id res chain seq x y z
N MET A 1 6.41 -37.28 3.14
CA MET A 1 6.76 -36.21 4.10
C MET A 1 7.71 -35.28 3.37
N THR A 2 7.17 -34.23 2.75
CA THR A 2 7.90 -33.35 1.84
C THR A 2 8.01 -31.99 2.50
N ALA A 3 9.23 -31.54 2.73
CA ALA A 3 9.55 -30.36 3.51
C ALA A 3 8.90 -29.09 2.94
N ALA A 4 8.34 -28.27 3.83
CA ALA A 4 7.88 -26.91 3.50
C ALA A 4 9.08 -26.04 3.10
N PRO A 5 8.98 -25.19 2.07
CA PRO A 5 10.03 -24.23 1.77
C PRO A 5 10.14 -23.22 2.93
N SER A 6 11.24 -23.34 3.67
CA SER A 6 11.65 -22.47 4.77
C SER A 6 12.07 -21.09 4.25
N GLY A 7 11.42 -20.02 4.75
CA GLY A 7 11.92 -18.64 4.71
C GLY A 7 11.67 -17.88 3.41
N GLY A 8 10.50 -17.26 3.26
CA GLY A 8 10.22 -16.37 2.12
C GLY A 8 11.14 -15.15 2.11
N SER A 9 11.92 -14.98 1.03
CA SER A 9 12.66 -13.76 0.76
C SER A 9 11.70 -12.57 0.65
N GLY A 10 12.08 -11.40 1.18
CA GLY A 10 11.29 -10.17 1.03
C GLY A 10 11.04 -9.81 -0.43
N TRP A 11 9.99 -9.05 -0.69
CA TRP A 11 9.49 -8.76 -2.04
C TRP A 11 9.04 -7.30 -2.20
N ILE A 12 8.97 -6.88 -3.46
CA ILE A 12 8.33 -5.66 -3.94
C ILE A 12 7.39 -6.09 -5.06
N THR A 13 6.24 -5.44 -5.20
CA THR A 13 5.38 -5.66 -6.36
C THR A 13 6.11 -5.43 -7.66
N GLY A 14 5.85 -6.30 -8.63
CA GLY A 14 6.78 -6.58 -9.73
C GLY A 14 7.78 -7.72 -9.44
N HIS A 15 7.48 -8.67 -8.54
CA HIS A 15 8.32 -9.87 -8.40
C HIS A 15 8.00 -10.92 -9.49
N PRO A 16 9.02 -11.61 -10.04
CA PRO A 16 8.86 -12.71 -10.99
C PRO A 16 8.14 -13.89 -10.33
N ARG A 17 6.88 -14.09 -10.68
CA ARG A 17 6.36 -15.46 -10.88
C ARG A 17 6.55 -15.94 -12.32
N VAL A 18 7.29 -15.19 -13.14
CA VAL A 18 7.75 -15.63 -14.46
C VAL A 18 9.22 -16.04 -14.34
N ALA A 19 9.50 -17.33 -14.58
CA ALA A 19 10.84 -17.87 -14.80
C ALA A 19 11.51 -17.34 -16.10
N ALA A 20 11.08 -16.17 -16.59
CA ALA A 20 11.61 -15.49 -17.78
C ALA A 20 11.51 -13.98 -17.52
N GLY A 21 12.65 -13.31 -17.61
CA GLY A 21 12.90 -12.03 -16.97
C GLY A 21 12.06 -10.84 -17.46
N VAL A 22 11.76 -9.96 -16.51
CA VAL A 22 11.64 -8.52 -16.76
C VAL A 22 12.57 -7.84 -15.77
N ALA A 23 13.66 -7.28 -16.30
CA ALA A 23 14.58 -6.45 -15.54
C ALA A 23 13.91 -5.11 -15.22
N VAL A 24 13.77 -4.77 -13.94
CA VAL A 24 13.49 -3.40 -13.53
C VAL A 24 14.82 -2.66 -13.53
N ASP A 25 15.22 -2.17 -14.70
CA ASP A 25 16.30 -1.19 -14.81
C ASP A 25 15.84 0.13 -14.18
N GLY A 26 16.77 0.95 -13.67
CA GLY A 26 16.50 2.08 -12.76
C GLY A 26 15.48 3.12 -13.25
N ASP A 27 15.26 3.24 -14.56
CA ASP A 27 14.22 4.12 -15.16
C ASP A 27 12.79 3.56 -15.03
N GLY A 28 12.64 2.27 -14.71
CA GLY A 28 11.36 1.58 -14.59
C GLY A 28 10.59 1.88 -13.30
N VAL A 29 11.24 2.34 -12.23
CA VAL A 29 10.58 2.52 -10.92
C VAL A 29 9.64 3.72 -10.93
N LEU A 30 10.04 4.84 -11.54
CA LEU A 30 9.19 6.02 -11.68
C LEU A 30 7.94 5.73 -12.52
N MET A 31 8.13 5.02 -13.64
CA MET A 31 7.04 4.55 -14.48
C MET A 31 6.13 3.54 -13.76
N THR A 32 6.68 2.75 -12.84
CA THR A 32 5.91 1.76 -12.09
C THR A 32 4.94 2.42 -11.11
N GLY A 33 5.38 3.42 -10.33
CA GLY A 33 4.48 4.11 -9.42
C GLY A 33 3.40 4.90 -10.15
N GLU A 34 3.73 5.53 -11.28
CA GLU A 34 2.73 6.20 -12.11
C GLU A 34 1.68 5.23 -12.67
N ARG A 35 2.11 4.07 -13.18
CA ARG A 35 1.20 3.03 -13.66
C ARG A 35 0.32 2.46 -12.56
N ILE A 36 0.87 2.23 -11.37
CA ILE A 36 0.10 1.75 -10.21
C ILE A 36 -0.95 2.79 -9.81
N VAL A 37 -0.59 4.08 -9.75
CA VAL A 37 -1.55 5.14 -9.43
C VAL A 37 -2.64 5.23 -10.50
N GLY A 38 -2.28 5.23 -11.78
CA GLY A 38 -3.25 5.24 -12.88
C GLY A 38 -4.18 4.02 -12.86
N ALA A 39 -3.67 2.81 -12.57
CA ALA A 39 -4.51 1.62 -12.44
C ALA A 39 -5.39 1.66 -11.17
N ALA A 40 -4.88 2.19 -10.06
CA ALA A 40 -5.66 2.41 -8.84
C ALA A 40 -6.80 3.42 -9.08
N GLU A 41 -6.61 4.38 -9.97
CA GLU A 41 -7.66 5.32 -10.40
C GLU A 41 -8.80 4.63 -11.14
N GLU A 42 -8.52 3.59 -11.92
CA GLU A 42 -9.60 2.80 -12.55
C GLU A 42 -10.47 2.09 -11.50
N LEU A 43 -9.90 1.69 -10.35
CA LEU A 43 -10.68 1.18 -9.22
C LEU A 43 -11.58 2.25 -8.59
N LEU A 44 -11.29 3.55 -8.81
CA LEU A 44 -12.15 4.64 -8.37
C LEU A 44 -13.45 4.68 -9.17
N VAL A 45 -13.37 4.41 -10.48
CA VAL A 45 -14.44 4.63 -11.45
C VAL A 45 -15.37 3.43 -11.64
N ARG A 46 -14.99 2.22 -11.21
CA ARG A 46 -15.82 1.00 -11.36
C ARG A 46 -16.75 0.79 -10.15
N PRO A 47 -18.05 1.13 -10.20
CA PRO A 47 -19.01 0.71 -9.18
C PRO A 47 -19.32 -0.78 -9.34
N GLY A 48 -19.07 -1.56 -8.29
CA GLY A 48 -19.60 -2.92 -8.20
C GLY A 48 -19.00 -3.96 -9.17
N ALA A 49 -17.90 -3.67 -9.86
CA ALA A 49 -17.17 -4.71 -10.57
C ALA A 49 -16.57 -5.68 -9.53
N GLU A 50 -16.95 -6.95 -9.60
CA GLU A 50 -16.28 -8.06 -8.94
C GLU A 50 -14.87 -8.19 -9.52
N LEU A 51 -13.97 -7.29 -9.16
CA LEU A 51 -12.59 -7.73 -8.98
C LEU A 51 -12.63 -8.62 -7.73
N GLU A 52 -12.91 -9.89 -7.97
CA GLU A 52 -12.39 -10.98 -7.14
C GLU A 52 -10.89 -10.71 -6.94
N GLU A 53 -10.35 -11.06 -5.77
CA GLU A 53 -8.92 -10.90 -5.46
C GLU A 53 -8.06 -11.33 -6.66
N GLY A 54 -7.05 -10.52 -7.02
CA GLY A 54 -6.37 -10.70 -8.30
C GLY A 54 -5.20 -9.75 -8.50
N GLU A 55 -4.98 -9.32 -9.74
CA GLU A 55 -3.87 -8.45 -10.12
C GLU A 55 -4.38 -7.11 -10.66
N LEU A 56 -3.90 -6.00 -10.10
CA LEU A 56 -4.15 -4.64 -10.59
C LEU A 56 -3.46 -4.42 -11.94
N LEU A 57 -2.23 -4.90 -12.02
CA LEU A 57 -1.34 -4.95 -13.18
C LEU A 57 -0.59 -6.28 -13.09
N PRO A 58 -0.02 -6.81 -14.19
CA PRO A 58 0.78 -8.04 -14.13
C PRO A 58 1.82 -8.00 -13.00
N GLY A 59 1.68 -8.90 -12.01
CA GLY A 59 2.58 -8.98 -10.84
C GLY A 59 2.37 -7.92 -9.74
N VAL A 60 1.27 -7.16 -9.78
CA VAL A 60 0.84 -6.23 -8.73
C VAL A 60 -0.48 -6.73 -8.12
N PRO A 61 -0.45 -7.44 -6.99
CA PRO A 61 -1.65 -7.97 -6.35
C PRO A 61 -2.56 -6.84 -5.87
N VAL A 62 -3.87 -7.12 -5.89
CA VAL A 62 -4.88 -6.29 -5.24
C VAL A 62 -5.78 -7.17 -4.36
N ILE A 63 -5.97 -6.73 -3.12
CA ILE A 63 -6.77 -7.41 -2.11
C ILE A 63 -7.98 -6.53 -1.82
N ARG A 64 -9.17 -7.12 -1.77
CA ARG A 64 -10.40 -6.41 -1.39
C ARG A 64 -10.78 -6.72 0.06
N ARG A 65 -11.09 -5.69 0.83
CA ARG A 65 -11.60 -5.79 2.20
C ARG A 65 -12.77 -4.83 2.39
N GLY A 66 -13.99 -5.33 2.16
CA GLY A 66 -15.19 -4.49 2.13
C GLY A 66 -15.11 -3.45 1.01
N GLU A 67 -15.11 -2.16 1.41
CA GLU A 67 -14.96 -1.01 0.50
C GLU A 67 -13.50 -0.58 0.27
N ALA A 68 -12.54 -1.19 0.97
CA ALA A 68 -11.13 -0.93 0.77
C ALA A 68 -10.54 -1.86 -0.30
N TRP A 69 -9.76 -1.27 -1.21
CA TRP A 69 -8.80 -2.01 -2.04
C TRP A 69 -7.41 -1.77 -1.49
N ILE A 70 -6.67 -2.83 -1.27
CA ILE A 70 -5.31 -2.81 -0.73
C ILE A 70 -4.39 -3.31 -1.84
N ILE A 71 -3.44 -2.49 -2.23
CA ILE A 71 -2.40 -2.81 -3.20
C ILE A 71 -1.11 -2.94 -2.38
N PRO A 72 -0.74 -4.15 -1.94
CA PRO A 72 0.54 -4.36 -1.26
C PRO A 72 1.65 -3.87 -2.19
N LEU A 73 2.68 -3.18 -1.69
CA LEU A 73 3.74 -2.62 -2.52
C LEU A 73 5.08 -3.28 -2.24
N SER A 74 5.37 -3.55 -0.97
CA SER A 74 6.60 -4.20 -0.53
C SER A 74 6.41 -4.84 0.83
N TRP A 75 7.18 -5.90 1.08
CA TRP A 75 7.28 -6.55 2.38
C TRP A 75 8.69 -7.10 2.59
N GLN A 76 9.19 -6.97 3.81
CA GLN A 76 10.49 -7.49 4.22
C GLN A 76 10.32 -8.30 5.51
N PRO A 77 10.82 -9.55 5.57
CA PRO A 77 10.80 -10.29 6.81
C PRO A 77 11.69 -9.59 7.84
N PRO A 78 11.33 -9.64 9.13
CA PRO A 78 12.08 -8.97 10.20
C PRO A 78 13.58 -9.32 10.19
N ALA A 79 13.95 -10.54 9.83
CA ALA A 79 15.34 -11.02 9.80
C ALA A 79 16.14 -10.65 8.54
N ALA A 80 15.52 -10.13 7.47
CA ALA A 80 16.22 -9.72 6.23
C ALA A 80 16.72 -8.27 6.26
N SER A 81 16.65 -7.62 7.43
CA SER A 81 16.78 -6.17 7.62
C SER A 81 18.25 -5.70 7.69
N ALA A 82 19.11 -6.15 6.78
CA ALA A 82 20.43 -5.54 6.60
C ALA A 82 20.29 -4.07 6.18
N PRO A 83 20.90 -3.10 6.89
CA PRO A 83 20.94 -1.71 6.46
C PRO A 83 21.50 -1.58 5.04
N GLY A 84 20.81 -0.83 4.17
CA GLY A 84 21.28 -0.58 2.80
C GLY A 84 21.08 -1.71 1.79
N SER A 85 20.21 -2.69 2.05
CA SER A 85 19.90 -3.73 1.06
C SER A 85 19.28 -3.14 -0.22
N ALA A 86 19.57 -3.74 -1.38
CA ALA A 86 18.98 -3.32 -2.66
C ALA A 86 17.45 -3.41 -2.67
N LEU A 87 16.87 -4.32 -1.88
CA LEU A 87 15.42 -4.41 -1.69
C LEU A 87 14.86 -3.17 -0.97
N ARG A 88 15.55 -2.67 0.05
CA ARG A 88 15.11 -1.48 0.76
C ARG A 88 15.14 -0.23 -0.12
N ARG A 89 16.25 -0.01 -0.84
CA ARG A 89 16.35 1.11 -1.79
C ARG A 89 15.22 1.08 -2.81
N ARG A 90 14.99 -0.06 -3.46
CA ARG A 90 13.88 -0.21 -4.41
C ARG A 90 12.50 0.02 -3.78
N SER A 91 12.30 -0.36 -2.51
CA SER A 91 11.03 -0.11 -1.80
C SER A 91 10.85 1.38 -1.48
N GLU A 92 11.94 2.09 -1.18
CA GLU A 92 11.95 3.54 -1.00
C GLU A 92 11.67 4.26 -2.33
N ASP A 93 12.34 3.85 -3.41
CA ASP A 93 12.17 4.41 -4.74
C ASP A 93 10.71 4.26 -5.23
N LEU A 94 10.11 3.07 -5.05
CA LEU A 94 8.71 2.85 -5.43
C LEU A 94 7.75 3.73 -4.64
N ARG A 95 7.94 3.85 -3.32
CA ARG A 95 7.10 4.73 -2.49
C ARG A 95 7.27 6.19 -2.88
N SER A 96 8.50 6.61 -3.17
CA SER A 96 8.79 7.96 -3.66
C SER A 96 8.09 8.22 -4.98
N SER A 97 8.15 7.27 -5.92
CA SER A 97 7.45 7.37 -7.21
C SER A 97 5.94 7.48 -7.06
N ILE A 98 5.30 6.63 -6.23
CA ILE A 98 3.86 6.70 -5.96
C ILE A 98 3.48 8.05 -5.35
N ARG A 99 4.26 8.51 -4.37
CA ARG A 99 4.05 9.82 -3.75
C ARG A 99 4.11 10.93 -4.79
N SER A 100 5.15 10.97 -5.61
CA SER A 100 5.31 11.99 -6.67
C SER A 100 4.17 11.92 -7.70
N ALA A 101 3.75 10.72 -8.09
CA ALA A 101 2.65 10.51 -9.02
C ALA A 101 1.31 11.00 -8.46
N CYS A 102 1.04 10.80 -7.17
CA CYS A 102 -0.12 11.36 -6.50
C CYS A 102 -0.01 12.88 -6.33
N GLU A 103 1.16 13.39 -5.93
CA GLU A 103 1.37 14.84 -5.73
C GLU A 103 1.22 15.64 -7.02
N PHE A 104 1.68 15.08 -8.14
CA PHE A 104 1.50 15.67 -9.46
C PHE A 104 0.02 15.79 -9.86
N ARG A 105 -0.80 14.78 -9.54
CA ARG A 105 -2.22 14.72 -9.94
C ARG A 105 -3.14 15.48 -8.99
N TYR A 106 -2.89 15.38 -7.68
CA TYR A 106 -3.83 15.77 -6.63
C TYR A 106 -3.30 16.87 -5.72
N GLY A 107 -2.07 17.35 -5.95
CA GLY A 107 -1.39 18.28 -5.05
C GLY A 107 -0.83 17.59 -3.81
N PHE A 108 -0.39 18.37 -2.82
CA PHE A 108 0.28 17.83 -1.64
C PHE A 108 -0.61 16.87 -0.84
N GLY A 109 -0.04 15.73 -0.45
CA GLY A 109 -0.73 14.75 0.38
C GLY A 109 -0.93 15.25 1.82
N ILE A 110 -2.02 14.80 2.44
CA ILE A 110 -2.31 15.07 3.85
C ILE A 110 -1.78 13.92 4.67
N VAL A 111 -0.97 14.22 5.69
CA VAL A 111 -0.47 13.21 6.63
C VAL A 111 -1.56 12.94 7.67
N ALA A 112 -1.96 11.68 7.80
CA ALA A 112 -2.89 11.26 8.83
C ALA A 112 -2.20 11.24 10.19
N ASP A 113 -2.88 11.78 11.20
CA ASP A 113 -2.42 11.75 12.58
C ASP A 113 -2.71 10.36 13.18
N LEU A 114 -1.70 9.48 13.14
CA LEU A 114 -1.75 8.14 13.73
C LEU A 114 -1.38 8.16 15.23
N GLU A 115 -0.73 9.23 15.71
CA GLU A 115 -0.21 9.30 17.08
C GLU A 115 -1.26 9.78 18.07
N LYS A 116 -2.15 10.70 17.67
CA LYS A 116 -3.23 11.20 18.52
C LYS A 116 -4.22 10.11 18.88
N ALA A 117 -4.19 9.71 20.15
CA ALA A 117 -4.93 8.56 20.66
C ALA A 117 -6.27 8.95 21.32
N PRO A 118 -7.34 8.18 21.07
CA PRO A 118 -7.58 7.36 19.89
C PRO A 118 -8.01 8.22 18.70
N PRO A 119 -7.62 7.87 17.45
CA PRO A 119 -8.24 8.49 16.29
C PRO A 119 -9.75 8.24 16.34
N ALA A 120 -10.54 9.31 16.16
CA ALA A 120 -12.00 9.20 16.07
C ALA A 120 -12.42 8.30 14.89
N ASN A 121 -11.59 8.31 13.85
CA ASN A 121 -11.79 7.58 12.62
C ASN A 121 -11.43 6.08 12.75
N PRO A 122 -12.40 5.15 12.56
CA PRO A 122 -12.16 3.71 12.70
C PRO A 122 -11.09 3.15 11.75
N TYR A 123 -10.96 3.71 10.55
CA TYR A 123 -9.93 3.28 9.59
C TYR A 123 -8.51 3.59 10.09
N LEU A 124 -8.27 4.80 10.60
CA LEU A 124 -6.96 5.17 11.16
C LEU A 124 -6.61 4.37 12.42
N ARG A 125 -7.63 4.05 13.23
CA ARG A 125 -7.47 3.17 14.39
C ARG A 125 -7.04 1.77 13.98
N GLU A 126 -7.62 1.24 12.91
CA GLU A 126 -7.25 -0.05 12.37
C GLU A 126 -5.83 -0.05 11.80
N LEU A 127 -5.45 0.98 11.02
CA LEU A 127 -4.08 1.12 10.54
C LEU A 127 -3.06 1.08 11.69
N ARG A 128 -3.34 1.83 12.77
CA ARG A 128 -2.49 1.82 13.98
C ARG A 128 -2.45 0.44 14.64
N ARG A 129 -3.58 -0.26 14.74
CA ARG A 129 -3.65 -1.64 15.28
C ARG A 129 -2.78 -2.61 14.47
N GLN A 130 -2.71 -2.43 13.16
CA GLN A 130 -1.90 -3.23 12.23
C GLN A 130 -0.42 -2.78 12.17
N GLY A 131 0.01 -1.86 13.04
CA GLY A 131 1.40 -1.40 13.09
C GLY A 131 1.78 -0.45 11.96
N ALA A 132 0.82 0.25 11.35
CA ALA A 132 1.13 1.39 10.49
C ALA A 132 1.78 2.49 11.33
N ARG A 133 2.92 2.98 10.87
CA ARG A 133 3.65 4.10 11.49
C ARG A 133 3.54 5.39 10.69
N PHE A 134 3.09 5.30 9.44
CA PHE A 134 2.84 6.44 8.59
C PHE A 134 1.68 6.13 7.65
N ALA A 135 0.81 7.12 7.44
CA ALA A 135 -0.20 7.13 6.41
C ALA A 135 -0.31 8.53 5.82
N GLY A 136 -0.08 8.67 4.52
CA GLY A 136 -0.30 9.90 3.76
C GLY A 136 -1.40 9.66 2.73
N TRP A 137 -2.29 10.63 2.51
CA TRP A 137 -3.42 10.45 1.62
C TRP A 137 -3.69 11.64 0.70
N TRP A 138 -4.31 11.34 -0.44
CA TRP A 138 -4.74 12.30 -1.45
C TRP A 138 -6.23 12.11 -1.72
N ALA A 139 -6.96 13.22 -1.75
CA ALA A 139 -8.39 13.22 -2.04
C ALA A 139 -8.63 13.03 -3.54
N THR A 140 -9.59 12.18 -3.87
CA THR A 140 -10.16 12.07 -5.22
C THR A 140 -11.67 12.32 -5.18
N GLU A 141 -12.36 12.20 -6.31
CA GLU A 141 -13.83 12.34 -6.34
C GLU A 141 -14.50 11.20 -5.55
N GLY A 142 -14.86 11.49 -4.29
CA GLY A 142 -15.56 10.56 -3.38
C GLY A 142 -14.69 9.50 -2.70
N LYS A 143 -13.43 9.35 -3.11
CA LYS A 143 -12.47 8.35 -2.58
C LYS A 143 -11.14 9.00 -2.17
N ALA A 144 -10.24 8.20 -1.64
CA ALA A 144 -8.89 8.62 -1.29
C ALA A 144 -7.87 7.51 -1.62
N LEU A 145 -6.71 7.94 -2.12
CA LEU A 145 -5.52 7.11 -2.21
C LEU A 145 -4.71 7.29 -0.93
N VAL A 146 -4.38 6.21 -0.23
CA VAL A 146 -3.68 6.24 1.06
C VAL A 146 -2.40 5.41 0.97
N LEU A 147 -1.25 6.06 0.99
CA LEU A 147 0.04 5.37 1.09
C LEU A 147 0.32 5.05 2.57
N VAL A 148 0.31 3.76 2.90
CA VAL A 148 0.51 3.24 4.25
C VAL A 148 1.88 2.57 4.37
N VAL A 149 2.57 2.85 5.46
CA VAL A 149 3.88 2.27 5.77
C VAL A 149 3.84 1.62 7.15
N HIS A 150 4.26 0.37 7.21
CA HIS A 150 4.32 -0.43 8.43
C HIS A 150 5.78 -0.62 8.89
N GLY A 151 5.94 -0.79 10.19
CA GLY A 151 7.22 -1.07 10.82
C GLY A 151 7.23 -0.59 12.26
N ALA A 152 8.25 -1.00 13.00
CA ALA A 152 8.52 -0.43 14.31
C ALA A 152 8.77 1.09 14.21
N PRO A 153 8.62 1.87 15.31
CA PRO A 153 8.88 3.30 15.29
C PRO A 153 10.30 3.65 14.78
N VAL A 154 10.45 4.87 14.27
CA VAL A 154 11.77 5.41 13.87
C VAL A 154 12.75 5.29 15.04
N PRO A 155 14.00 4.83 14.83
CA PRO A 155 14.73 4.71 13.56
C PRO A 155 14.62 3.36 12.83
N GLU A 156 13.72 2.47 13.26
CA GLU A 156 13.67 1.12 12.69
C GLU A 156 13.36 1.13 11.17
N PRO A 157 13.82 0.11 10.44
CA PRO A 157 13.45 -0.10 9.04
C PRO A 157 11.94 -0.14 8.80
N VAL A 158 11.53 0.27 7.59
CA VAL A 158 10.20 -0.09 7.07
C VAL A 158 10.15 -1.60 6.85
N SER A 159 9.11 -2.25 7.36
CA SER A 159 8.88 -3.68 7.13
C SER A 159 7.93 -3.95 5.97
N ALA A 160 6.97 -3.05 5.71
CA ALA A 160 6.04 -3.19 4.60
C ALA A 160 5.44 -1.85 4.17
N ALA A 161 4.90 -1.82 2.96
CA ALA A 161 4.12 -0.69 2.47
C ALA A 161 2.99 -1.16 1.56
N ALA A 162 1.90 -0.40 1.54
CA ALA A 162 0.74 -0.63 0.69
C ALA A 162 0.12 0.71 0.22
N LEU A 163 -0.54 0.69 -0.93
CA LEU A 163 -1.43 1.76 -1.37
C LEU A 163 -2.87 1.31 -1.20
N HIS A 164 -3.66 2.02 -0.41
CA HIS A 164 -5.07 1.73 -0.25
C HIS A 164 -5.92 2.67 -1.09
N VAL A 165 -7.01 2.16 -1.63
CA VAL A 165 -8.11 2.92 -2.22
C VAL A 165 -9.31 2.77 -1.31
N VAL A 166 -9.74 3.86 -0.67
CA VAL A 166 -10.82 3.85 0.32
C VAL A 166 -11.82 4.98 0.08
N PRO A 167 -13.04 4.93 0.63
CA PRO A 167 -13.94 6.08 0.62
C PRO A 167 -13.31 7.32 1.28
N LEU A 168 -13.52 8.51 0.71
CA LEU A 168 -12.90 9.74 1.22
C LEU A 168 -13.26 10.02 2.68
N GLY A 169 -14.51 9.69 3.06
CA GLY A 169 -14.97 9.88 4.43
C GLY A 169 -14.36 8.94 5.46
N TRP A 170 -13.54 7.97 5.04
CA TRP A 170 -12.73 7.14 5.94
C TRP A 170 -11.40 7.79 6.30
N VAL A 171 -11.00 8.89 5.68
CA VAL A 171 -9.73 9.59 6.02
C VAL A 171 -9.92 11.08 6.25
N SER A 172 -11.01 11.68 5.76
CA SER A 172 -11.28 13.11 5.90
C SER A 172 -12.12 13.43 7.13
N ASP A 173 -11.56 14.25 8.04
CA ASP A 173 -12.32 14.84 9.15
C ASP A 173 -13.30 15.93 8.68
N ALA A 174 -13.05 16.55 7.52
CA ALA A 174 -13.91 17.58 6.95
C ALA A 174 -15.17 17.00 6.27
N ARG A 175 -15.08 15.76 5.77
CA ARG A 175 -16.19 15.06 5.10
C ARG A 175 -16.30 13.62 5.63
N PRO A 176 -16.57 13.42 6.94
CA PRO A 176 -16.55 12.10 7.53
C PRO A 176 -17.68 11.24 6.95
N ALA A 177 -17.41 9.96 6.74
CA ALA A 177 -18.44 9.01 6.38
C ALA A 177 -19.45 8.90 7.54
N ARG A 178 -20.75 8.90 7.21
CA ARG A 178 -21.82 8.79 8.23
C ARG A 178 -21.74 7.50 9.05
N ARG A 179 -21.18 6.43 8.48
CA ARG A 179 -20.86 5.17 9.14
C ARG A 179 -19.59 4.59 8.51
N VAL A 180 -18.61 4.27 9.35
CA VAL A 180 -17.48 3.41 8.97
C VAL A 180 -17.74 2.09 9.69
N LEU A 181 -18.05 1.02 8.92
CA LEU A 181 -18.19 -0.33 9.48
C LEU A 181 -16.83 -0.80 10.03
N GLU A 182 -16.79 -1.87 10.83
CA GLU A 182 -15.50 -2.46 11.21
C GLU A 182 -14.69 -2.78 9.95
N VAL A 183 -13.56 -2.09 9.80
CA VAL A 183 -12.66 -2.23 8.66
C VAL A 183 -11.57 -3.21 9.07
N ASP A 184 -11.41 -4.30 8.34
CA ASP A 184 -10.21 -5.14 8.41
C ASP A 184 -9.31 -4.79 7.22
N VAL A 185 -8.21 -4.09 7.48
CA VAL A 185 -7.18 -3.80 6.45
C VAL A 185 -5.88 -4.56 6.71
N GLY A 186 -5.95 -5.62 7.53
CA GLY A 186 -4.84 -6.54 7.73
C GLY A 186 -4.53 -7.30 6.44
N TRP A 187 -3.24 -7.38 6.11
CA TRP A 187 -2.74 -8.23 5.03
C TRP A 187 -1.42 -8.88 5.46
N SER A 188 -1.35 -10.20 5.37
CA SER A 188 -0.18 -11.01 5.72
C SER A 188 0.31 -11.76 4.48
N GLY A 189 1.63 -11.79 4.24
CA GLY A 189 2.20 -12.55 3.11
C GLY A 189 2.20 -14.07 3.33
N PRO A 190 2.54 -14.89 2.32
CA PRO A 190 2.67 -14.61 0.89
C PRO A 190 1.38 -14.97 0.13
N PHE A 191 1.03 -14.15 -0.87
CA PHE A 191 0.01 -14.44 -1.88
C PHE A 191 0.70 -15.04 -3.14
#